data_AF-A0A2D4FX69-F1
#
_entry.id   AF-A0A2D4FX69-F1
#
_cell.length_a   1.000
_cell.length_b   1.000
_cell.length_c   1.000
_cell.angle_alpha   90.00
_cell.angle_beta   90.00
_cell.angle_gamma   90.00
#
_symmetry.space_group_name_H-M   'P 1'
#
loop_
_entity.id
_entity.type
_entity.pdbx_description
1 polymer ?
#
loop_
_entity_poly.entity_id
_entity_poly.type
_entity_poly.pdbx_seq_one_letter_code
_entity_poly.pdbx_strand_id
1 'polypeptide(L)'
;EEDSLQIEEKIKWGDGFAVVYSVTDRCSFDEVMRLCFLINHIHSSPKRNSGSGEPPVVIVGNKKDLQFDRMVTFEDGENLSKALKHPFYEISTRDSYEETAV
;
A
#
# COMPACT_ATOMS: atom_id res chain seq x y z
N GLU A 1 19.20 -8.23 4.57
CA GLU A 1 19.28 -7.63 5.92
C GLU A 1 19.43 -6.11 5.85
N GLU A 2 20.34 -5.56 5.04
CA GLU A 2 20.47 -4.10 4.86
C GLU A 2 19.21 -3.43 4.29
N ASP A 3 18.58 -4.02 3.26
CA ASP A 3 17.34 -3.47 2.69
C ASP A 3 16.18 -3.45 3.70
N SER A 4 16.13 -4.46 4.58
CA SER A 4 15.13 -4.62 5.62
C SER A 4 15.22 -3.47 6.64
N LEU A 5 16.44 -3.17 7.11
CA LEU A 5 16.70 -2.11 8.09
C LEU A 5 16.35 -0.72 7.53
N GLN A 6 16.67 -0.47 6.25
CA GLN A 6 16.33 0.78 5.58
C GLN A 6 14.82 0.98 5.44
N ILE A 7 14.05 -0.09 5.20
CA ILE A 7 12.58 -0.02 5.15
C ILE A 7 12.02 0.34 6.52
N GLU A 8 12.52 -0.26 7.60
CA GLU A 8 12.06 0.03 8.96
C GLU A 8 12.32 1.48 9.37
N GLU A 9 13.50 2.04 9.05
CA GLU A 9 13.79 3.46 9.31
C GLU A 9 12.86 4.39 8.54
N LYS A 10 12.58 4.09 7.26
CA LYS A 10 11.63 4.86 6.44
C LYS A 10 10.22 4.80 7.01
N ILE A 11 9.76 3.62 7.43
CA ILE A 11 8.47 3.46 8.09
C ILE A 11 8.44 4.22 9.41
N LYS A 12 9.51 4.18 10.20
CA LYS A 12 9.57 4.91 11.47
C LYS A 12 9.49 6.43 11.28
N TRP A 13 10.00 6.96 10.17
CA TRP A 13 9.95 8.40 9.87
C TRP A 13 8.63 8.85 9.24
N GLY A 14 7.96 8.00 8.47
CA GLY A 14 6.74 8.37 7.73
C GLY A 14 5.50 8.54 8.62
N ASP A 15 4.74 9.59 8.37
CA ASP A 15 3.46 9.87 9.05
C ASP A 15 2.23 9.37 8.26
N GLY A 16 2.42 8.86 7.04
CA GLY A 16 1.36 8.33 6.18
C GLY A 16 1.93 7.53 5.02
N PHE A 17 1.17 6.54 4.53
CA PHE A 17 1.68 5.52 3.62
C PHE A 17 0.75 5.27 2.43
N ALA A 18 1.35 5.20 1.24
CA ALA A 18 0.73 4.60 0.07
C ALA A 18 1.47 3.29 -0.21
N VAL A 19 0.76 2.16 -0.09
CA VAL A 19 1.29 0.83 -0.39
C VAL A 19 0.86 0.46 -1.80
N VAL A 20 1.82 0.53 -2.73
CA VAL A 20 1.56 0.38 -4.16
C VAL A 20 2.00 -0.99 -4.64
N TYR A 21 1.13 -1.71 -5.34
CA TYR A 21 1.46 -2.93 -6.07
C TYR A 21 1.21 -2.73 -7.57
N SER A 22 1.68 -3.65 -8.41
CA SER A 22 1.43 -3.66 -9.85
C SER A 22 0.38 -4.71 -10.16
N VAL A 23 -0.70 -4.37 -10.88
CA VAL A 23 -1.74 -5.35 -11.26
C VAL A 23 -1.20 -6.47 -12.15
N THR A 24 -0.04 -6.24 -12.77
CA THR A 24 0.69 -7.21 -13.61
C THR A 24 1.77 -7.99 -12.85
N ASP A 25 1.84 -7.90 -11.52
CA ASP A 25 2.84 -8.61 -10.70
C ASP A 25 2.20 -9.10 -9.40
N ARG A 26 1.92 -10.42 -9.37
CA ARG A 26 1.30 -11.06 -8.22
C ARG A 26 2.18 -11.04 -6.96
N CYS A 27 3.50 -11.14 -7.11
CA CYS A 27 4.41 -11.09 -5.97
C CYS A 27 4.35 -9.72 -5.28
N SER A 28 4.21 -8.64 -6.05
CA SER A 28 4.04 -7.29 -5.49
C SER A 28 2.73 -7.14 -4.69
N PHE A 29 1.67 -7.84 -5.09
CA PHE A 29 0.38 -7.84 -4.40
C PHE A 29 0.44 -8.61 -3.09
N ASP A 30 1.07 -9.79 -3.10
CA ASP A 30 1.21 -10.62 -1.88
C ASP A 30 2.02 -9.89 -0.79
N GLU A 31 2.93 -9.00 -1.18
CA GLU A 31 3.77 -8.21 -0.26
C GLU A 31 3.01 -7.07 0.47
N VAL A 32 1.86 -6.64 -0.05
CA VAL A 32 1.05 -5.55 0.54
C VAL A 32 0.67 -5.86 1.99
N MET A 33 0.27 -7.09 2.28
CA MET A 33 -0.09 -7.51 3.64
C MET A 33 1.09 -7.40 4.60
N ARG A 34 2.29 -7.81 4.16
CA ARG A 34 3.51 -7.73 4.97
C ARG A 34 3.89 -6.28 5.27
N LEU A 35 3.78 -5.40 4.29
CA LEU A 35 4.09 -3.97 4.45
C LEU A 35 3.10 -3.28 5.39
N CYS A 36 1.79 -3.54 5.25
CA CYS A 36 0.77 -2.97 6.15
C CYS A 36 0.98 -3.45 7.60
N PHE A 37 1.29 -4.74 7.79
CA PHE A 37 1.63 -5.26 9.11
C PHE A 37 2.84 -4.55 9.73
N LEU A 38 3.90 -4.34 8.94
CA LEU A 38 5.11 -3.67 9.42
C LEU A 38 4.85 -2.20 9.81
N ILE A 39 4.06 -1.48 9.01
CA ILE A 39 3.62 -0.11 9.30
C ILE A 39 2.90 -0.07 10.65
N ASN A 40 1.88 -0.91 10.84
CA ASN A 40 1.10 -0.95 12.07
C ASN A 40 1.96 -1.36 13.26
N HIS A 41 2.85 -2.35 13.10
CA HIS A 41 3.72 -2.82 14.17
C HIS A 41 4.69 -1.73 14.67
N ILE A 42 5.32 -1.00 13.75
CA ILE A 42 6.28 0.06 14.09
C ILE A 42 5.58 1.30 14.68
N HIS A 43 4.33 1.56 14.33
CA HIS A 43 3.55 2.69 14.86
C HIS A 43 2.76 2.37 16.14
N SER A 44 2.47 1.09 16.40
CA SER A 44 1.79 0.65 17.64
C SER A 44 2.65 0.76 18.91
N SER A 45 3.94 1.11 18.78
CA SER A 45 4.83 1.20 19.94
C SER A 45 4.43 2.36 20.87
N PRO A 46 4.16 2.11 22.17
CA PRO A 46 3.70 3.14 23.13
C PRO A 46 4.71 4.27 23.38
N LYS A 47 5.95 4.12 22.88
CA LYS A 47 6.98 5.17 22.92
C LYS A 47 6.74 6.30 21.90
N ARG A 48 5.81 6.12 20.95
CA ARG A 48 5.41 7.14 19.96
C ARG A 48 4.04 7.75 20.27
N ASN A 49 3.73 7.93 21.56
CA ASN A 49 2.57 8.68 22.07
C ASN A 49 2.61 10.18 21.68
N SER A 50 2.69 10.47 20.39
CA SER A 50 2.47 11.79 19.81
C SER A 50 0.96 12.06 19.62
N GLY A 51 0.06 11.46 20.42
CA GLY A 51 -1.39 11.71 20.38
C GLY A 51 -2.13 11.40 19.06
N SER A 52 -1.42 11.11 17.98
CA SER A 52 -1.94 10.70 16.68
C SER A 52 -2.06 9.18 16.65
N GLY A 53 -3.21 8.65 16.23
CA GLY A 53 -3.46 7.22 16.11
C GLY A 53 -2.59 6.52 15.05
N GLU A 54 -3.02 5.34 14.59
CA GLU A 54 -2.34 4.64 13.48
C GLU A 54 -2.21 5.57 12.25
N PRO A 55 -1.06 5.57 11.55
CA PRO A 55 -0.87 6.43 10.39
C PRO A 55 -1.87 6.06 9.29
N PRO A 56 -2.39 7.02 8.51
CA PRO A 56 -3.24 6.71 7.37
C PRO A 56 -2.47 5.87 6.34
N VAL A 57 -3.10 4.78 5.89
CA VAL A 57 -2.59 3.89 4.85
C VAL A 57 -3.60 3.79 3.72
N VAL A 58 -3.15 3.89 2.46
CA VAL A 58 -3.93 3.62 1.26
C VAL A 58 -3.25 2.54 0.42
N ILE A 59 -4.04 1.61 -0.12
CA ILE A 59 -3.57 0.56 -1.03
C ILE A 59 -3.81 1.02 -2.46
N VAL A 60 -2.81 0.87 -3.33
CA VAL A 60 -2.88 1.34 -4.71
C VAL A 60 -2.48 0.23 -5.69
N GLY A 61 -3.40 -0.20 -6.54
CA GLY A 61 -3.12 -1.07 -7.68
C GLY A 61 -2.68 -0.24 -8.89
N ASN A 62 -1.39 -0.24 -9.20
CA ASN A 62 -0.84 0.50 -10.34
C ASN A 62 -0.84 -0.32 -11.63
N LYS A 63 -0.73 0.37 -12.77
CA LYS A 63 -0.73 -0.15 -14.14
C LYS A 63 -2.08 -0.72 -14.57
N LYS A 64 -3.18 -0.11 -14.13
CA LYS A 64 -4.54 -0.55 -14.47
C LYS A 64 -4.80 -0.62 -15.98
N ASP A 65 -4.04 0.12 -16.77
CA ASP A 65 -4.08 0.16 -18.23
C ASP A 65 -3.59 -1.15 -18.89
N LEU A 66 -2.76 -1.93 -18.20
CA LEU A 66 -2.19 -3.18 -18.72
C LEU A 66 -3.12 -4.37 -18.49
N GLN A 67 -4.34 -4.30 -19.05
CA GLN A 67 -5.37 -5.32 -18.86
C GLN A 67 -4.99 -6.70 -19.41
N PHE A 68 -4.20 -6.75 -20.48
CA PHE A 68 -3.77 -8.02 -21.09
C PHE A 68 -2.73 -8.76 -20.24
N ASP A 69 -1.91 -8.03 -19.48
CA ASP A 69 -0.87 -8.59 -18.61
C ASP A 69 -1.33 -8.68 -17.15
N ARG A 70 -2.63 -8.44 -16.89
CA ARG A 70 -3.17 -8.41 -15.53
C ARG A 70 -3.10 -9.79 -14.88
N MET A 71 -2.46 -9.84 -13.71
CA MET A 71 -2.33 -11.02 -12.86
C MET A 71 -3.16 -10.92 -11.57
N VAL A 72 -3.59 -9.70 -11.21
CA VAL A 72 -4.37 -9.41 -10.00
C VAL A 72 -5.64 -8.70 -10.43
N THR A 73 -6.78 -9.26 -10.06
CA THR A 73 -8.08 -8.67 -10.41
C THR A 73 -8.39 -7.47 -9.51
N PHE A 74 -9.31 -6.62 -9.95
CA PHE A 74 -9.80 -5.53 -9.11
C PHE A 74 -10.45 -6.08 -7.81
N GLU A 75 -11.16 -7.20 -7.91
CA GLU A 75 -11.80 -7.88 -6.78
C GLU A 75 -10.78 -8.41 -5.77
N ASP A 76 -9.63 -8.93 -6.20
CA ASP A 76 -8.54 -9.31 -5.30
C ASP A 76 -8.07 -8.10 -4.46
N GLY A 77 -7.86 -6.95 -5.12
CA GLY A 77 -7.49 -5.70 -4.47
C GLY A 77 -8.54 -5.19 -3.50
N GLU A 78 -9.82 -5.23 -3.89
CA GLU A 78 -10.94 -4.82 -3.06
C GLU A 78 -11.14 -5.73 -1.83
N ASN A 79 -10.97 -7.04 -2.01
CA ASN A 79 -11.06 -8.00 -0.91
C ASN A 79 -9.91 -7.83 0.08
N LEU A 80 -8.68 -7.62 -0.41
CA LEU A 80 -7.53 -7.34 0.45
C LEU A 80 -7.73 -6.04 1.23
N SER A 81 -8.22 -5.00 0.58
CA SER A 81 -8.43 -3.70 1.22
C SER A 81 -9.51 -3.73 2.30
N LYS A 82 -10.61 -4.46 2.08
CA LYS A 82 -11.63 -4.76 3.09
C LYS A 82 -11.07 -5.54 4.28
N ALA A 83 -10.23 -6.56 4.02
CA ALA A 83 -9.60 -7.36 5.07
C ALA A 83 -8.65 -6.53 5.94
N LEU A 84 -7.87 -5.64 5.33
CA LEU A 84 -6.90 -4.77 6.01
C LEU A 84 -7.53 -3.46 6.55
N LYS A 85 -8.76 -3.14 6.14
CA LYS A 85 -9.50 -1.91 6.49
C LYS A 85 -8.78 -0.63 6.04
N HIS A 86 -8.20 -0.67 4.85
CA HIS A 86 -7.56 0.49 4.21
C HIS A 86 -8.28 0.86 2.91
N PRO A 87 -8.37 2.15 2.53
CA PRO A 87 -8.90 2.55 1.23
C PRO A 87 -8.09 1.93 0.08
N PHE A 88 -8.75 1.69 -1.06
CA PHE A 88 -8.15 1.10 -2.24
C PHE A 88 -8.52 1.85 -3.52
N TYR A 89 -7.53 2.04 -4.39
CA TYR A 89 -7.70 2.64 -5.72
C TYR A 89 -6.85 1.90 -6.75
N GLU A 90 -7.35 1.78 -7.98
CA GLU A 90 -6.52 1.42 -9.13
C GLU A 90 -6.19 2.66 -9.96
N ILE A 91 -4.91 2.80 -10.30
CA ILE A 91 -4.41 3.91 -11.11
C ILE A 91 -3.59 3.40 -12.30
N SER A 92 -3.41 4.25 -13.29
CA SER A 92 -2.30 4.12 -14.23
C SER A 92 -1.37 5.30 -14.03
N THR A 93 -0.14 5.06 -13.58
CA THR A 93 0.88 6.13 -13.59
C THR A 93 1.27 6.56 -15.02
N ARG A 94 1.00 5.71 -16.02
CA ARG A 94 1.24 6.03 -17.44
C ARG A 94 0.11 6.90 -18.00
N ASP A 95 -1.12 6.47 -17.75
CA ASP A 95 -2.33 7.09 -18.26
C ASP A 95 -2.92 7.99 -17.16
N SER A 96 -2.27 9.14 -16.95
CA SER A 96 -2.81 10.42 -16.44
C SER A 96 -3.06 10.67 -14.93
N TYR A 97 -2.80 11.92 -14.56
CA TYR A 97 -3.10 12.62 -13.28
C TYR A 97 -4.55 13.14 -13.19
N GLU A 98 -5.35 12.94 -14.25
CA GLU A 98 -6.70 13.52 -14.38
C GLU A 98 -7.81 12.59 -13.86
N GLU A 99 -7.49 11.31 -13.61
CA GLU A 99 -8.50 10.30 -13.28
C GLU A 99 -8.77 10.16 -11.76
N THR A 100 -8.02 10.87 -10.91
CA THR A 100 -8.13 10.81 -9.44
C THR A 100 -8.92 11.97 -8.82
N ALA A 101 -9.47 12.87 -9.64
CA ALA A 101 -10.26 14.02 -9.20
C ALA A 101 -11.74 13.84 -9.55
N VAL A 102 -12.41 12.85 -8.95
CA VAL A 102 -13.89 12.81 -8.86
C VAL A 102 -14.31 12.31 -7.50
#